data_AF-A0A5N8WQB6-F1
#
_entry.id   AF-A0A5N8WQB6-F1
#
_cell.length_a   1.000
_cell.length_b   1.000
_cell.length_c   1.000
_cell.angle_alpha   90.00
_cell.angle_beta   90.00
_cell.angle_gamma   90.00
#
_symmetry.space_group_name_H-M   'P 1'
#
loop_
_entity.id
_entity.type
_entity.pdbx_description
1 polymer ?
#
loop_
_entity_poly.entity_id
_entity_poly.type
_entity_poly.pdbx_seq_one_letter_code
_entity_poly.pdbx_strand_id
1 'polypeptide(L)'
;MAALHAAAEGGDKRIGAHILQCMARQMSHLDHVEDALDLLALAQYGARRQLSPTATSMLCALDARFQAILGHVADSEAAAGRALDAFERVGGPNEEPHTAFFDLPELHATLGMAHQIAAKHLEVAARTRHVRRSTDLVVAALNDRPEHRQCSRAFDHLGSARAHLAAGEVDGAAEETTH
;
A
#
# COMPACT_ATOMS: atom_id res chain seq x y z
N MET A 1 -2.51 -1.58 23.18
CA MET A 1 -1.33 -1.70 24.08
C MET A 1 -1.12 -3.12 24.62
N ALA A 2 -2.12 -3.78 25.22
CA ALA A 2 -1.96 -5.13 25.78
C ALA A 2 -1.41 -6.19 24.78
N ALA A 3 -1.90 -6.22 23.54
CA ALA A 3 -1.43 -7.17 22.53
C ALA A 3 0.04 -6.93 22.10
N LEU A 4 0.46 -5.67 21.95
CA LEU A 4 1.84 -5.33 21.60
C LEU A 4 2.80 -5.67 22.76
N HIS A 5 2.36 -5.45 24.01
CA HIS A 5 3.11 -5.82 25.19
C HIS A 5 3.30 -7.33 25.30
N ALA A 6 2.21 -8.10 25.12
CA ALA A 6 2.27 -9.56 25.10
C ALA A 6 3.17 -10.11 23.98
N ALA A 7 3.15 -9.50 22.79
CA ALA A 7 4.06 -9.84 21.69
C ALA A 7 5.54 -9.58 22.06
N ALA A 8 5.80 -8.46 22.75
CA ALA A 8 7.15 -8.12 23.22
C ALA A 8 7.63 -9.09 24.31
N GLU A 9 6.79 -9.44 25.28
CA GLU A 9 7.07 -10.42 26.33
C GLU A 9 7.30 -11.83 25.75
N GLY A 10 6.52 -12.22 24.74
CA GLY A 10 6.65 -13.50 24.03
C GLY A 10 7.80 -13.54 23.02
N GLY A 11 8.48 -12.42 22.77
CA GLY A 11 9.58 -12.33 21.81
C GLY A 11 9.19 -12.49 20.33
N ASP A 12 7.89 -12.49 20.01
CA ASP A 12 7.40 -12.62 18.64
C ASP A 12 7.40 -11.27 17.92
N LYS A 13 8.53 -10.97 17.30
CA LYS A 13 8.75 -9.70 16.62
C LYS A 13 7.90 -9.56 15.35
N ARG A 14 7.52 -10.68 14.72
CA ARG A 14 6.69 -10.65 13.49
C ARG A 14 5.27 -10.27 13.84
N ILE A 15 4.71 -10.85 14.90
CA ILE A 15 3.39 -10.45 15.40
C ILE A 15 3.42 -9.02 15.95
N GLY A 16 4.50 -8.60 16.61
CA GLY A 16 4.70 -7.21 17.02
C GLY A 16 4.65 -6.24 15.83
N ALA A 17 5.37 -6.56 14.74
CA ALA A 17 5.33 -5.78 13.51
C ALA A 17 3.93 -5.74 12.87
N HIS A 18 3.20 -6.86 12.86
CA HIS A 18 1.82 -6.90 12.37
C HIS A 18 0.87 -6.00 13.19
N ILE A 19 0.98 -6.01 14.52
CA ILE A 19 0.18 -5.15 15.39
C ILE A 19 0.48 -3.67 15.11
N LEU A 20 1.75 -3.30 15.04
CA LEU A 20 2.18 -1.93 14.72
C LEU A 20 1.69 -1.49 13.34
N GLN A 21 1.77 -2.37 12.35
CA GLN A 21 1.24 -2.16 11.02
C GLN A 21 -0.28 -1.89 11.07
N CYS A 22 -1.04 -2.66 11.86
CA CYS A 22 -2.49 -2.45 12.01
C CYS A 22 -2.80 -1.11 12.69
N MET A 23 -2.03 -0.75 13.73
CA MET A 23 -2.13 0.56 14.38
C MET A 23 -1.81 1.69 13.39
N ALA A 24 -0.79 1.55 12.55
CA ALA A 24 -0.43 2.56 11.55
C ALA A 24 -1.58 2.82 10.56
N ARG A 25 -2.26 1.76 10.09
CA ARG A 25 -3.47 1.92 9.25
C ARG A 25 -4.59 2.68 9.98
N GLN A 26 -4.79 2.41 11.27
CA GLN A 26 -5.77 3.14 12.09
C GLN A 26 -5.39 4.62 12.25
N MET A 27 -4.12 4.91 12.55
CA MET A 27 -3.63 6.29 12.68
C MET A 27 -3.81 7.06 11.37
N SER A 28 -3.51 6.45 10.21
CA SER A 28 -3.79 7.06 8.91
C SER A 28 -5.29 7.31 8.66
N HIS A 29 -6.19 6.46 9.14
CA HIS A 29 -7.64 6.69 9.03
C HIS A 29 -8.15 7.80 9.95
N LEU A 30 -7.40 8.14 11.00
CA LEU A 30 -7.68 9.22 11.93
C LEU A 30 -6.93 10.52 11.54
N ASP A 31 -6.38 10.60 10.33
CA ASP A 31 -5.56 11.71 9.82
C ASP A 31 -4.26 11.98 10.61
N HIS A 32 -3.81 11.02 11.42
CA HIS A 32 -2.54 11.06 12.15
C HIS A 32 -1.45 10.32 11.36
N VAL A 33 -1.11 10.83 10.18
CA VAL A 33 -0.25 10.10 9.22
C VAL A 33 1.22 10.08 9.64
N GLU A 34 1.70 11.10 10.35
CA GLU A 34 3.06 11.13 10.90
C GLU A 34 3.25 10.02 11.95
N ASP A 35 2.30 9.89 12.90
CA ASP A 35 2.27 8.79 13.87
C ASP A 35 2.23 7.41 13.17
N ALA A 36 1.52 7.32 12.03
CA ALA A 36 1.47 6.09 11.24
C ALA A 36 2.83 5.71 10.66
N LEU A 37 3.62 6.69 10.18
CA LEU A 37 4.99 6.47 9.70
C LEU A 37 5.92 6.05 10.84
N ASP A 38 5.81 6.65 12.02
CA ASP A 38 6.59 6.25 13.19
C ASP A 38 6.32 4.79 13.59
N LEU A 39 5.05 4.37 13.55
CA LEU A 39 4.66 2.98 13.81
C LEU A 39 5.20 2.02 12.74
N LEU A 40 5.20 2.40 11.46
CA LEU A 40 5.81 1.60 10.40
C LEU A 40 7.32 1.49 10.56
N ALA A 41 8.01 2.59 10.89
CA ALA A 41 9.44 2.60 11.14
C ALA A 41 9.79 1.68 12.32
N LEU A 42 9.00 1.72 13.39
CA LEU A 42 9.15 0.83 14.54
C LEU A 42 8.94 -0.65 14.16
N ALA A 43 7.92 -0.95 13.34
CA ALA A 43 7.67 -2.29 12.84
C ALA A 43 8.83 -2.84 12.01
N GLN A 44 9.30 -2.04 11.04
CA GLN A 44 10.42 -2.39 10.18
C GLN A 44 11.71 -2.59 10.97
N TYR A 45 12.04 -1.67 11.88
CA TYR A 45 13.25 -1.76 12.69
C TYR A 45 13.20 -2.94 13.68
N GLY A 46 12.09 -3.08 14.40
CA GLY A 46 11.89 -4.10 15.42
C GLY A 46 11.99 -5.52 14.87
N ALA A 47 11.48 -5.74 13.66
CA ALA A 47 11.42 -7.07 13.03
C ALA A 47 12.37 -7.26 11.84
N ARG A 48 13.31 -6.34 11.56
CA ARG A 48 14.16 -6.32 10.35
C ARG A 48 14.86 -7.63 9.96
N ARG A 49 15.14 -8.52 10.92
CA ARG A 49 15.80 -9.83 10.70
C ARG A 49 14.84 -11.01 10.63
N GLN A 50 13.54 -10.76 10.83
CA GLN A 50 12.50 -11.79 10.98
C GLN A 50 11.29 -11.56 10.06
N LEU A 51 11.13 -10.36 9.48
CA LEU A 51 10.08 -10.10 8.50
C LEU A 51 10.24 -11.02 7.29
N SER A 52 9.13 -11.61 6.86
CA SER A 52 9.05 -12.25 5.55
C SER A 52 9.16 -11.23 4.41
N PRO A 53 9.43 -11.69 3.18
CA PRO A 53 9.31 -10.87 1.99
C PRO A 53 7.93 -10.22 1.85
N THR A 54 6.83 -10.95 2.09
CA THR A 54 5.46 -10.38 1.99
C THR A 54 5.24 -9.28 3.02
N ALA A 55 5.62 -9.51 4.28
CA ALA A 55 5.49 -8.51 5.33
C ALA A 55 6.34 -7.27 5.04
N THR A 56 7.56 -7.47 4.52
CA THR A 56 8.45 -6.36 4.11
C THR A 56 7.83 -5.54 2.98
N SER A 57 7.31 -6.21 1.94
CA SER A 57 6.67 -5.53 0.80
C SER A 57 5.44 -4.74 1.25
N MET A 58 4.57 -5.34 2.08
CA MET A 58 3.38 -4.68 2.61
C MET A 58 3.73 -3.43 3.44
N LEU A 59 4.74 -3.51 4.31
CA LEU A 59 5.19 -2.36 5.11
C LEU A 59 5.73 -1.23 4.22
N CYS A 60 6.51 -1.56 3.19
CA CYS A 60 7.03 -0.57 2.24
C CYS A 60 5.92 0.05 1.37
N ALA A 61 4.89 -0.72 0.99
CA ALA A 61 3.76 -0.21 0.23
C ALA A 61 2.91 0.78 1.06
N LEU A 62 2.73 0.51 2.37
CA LEU A 62 2.10 1.46 3.29
C LEU A 62 2.94 2.71 3.51
N ASP A 63 4.26 2.56 3.66
CA ASP A 63 5.21 3.68 3.76
C ASP A 63 5.08 4.58 2.51
N ALA A 64 5.07 3.99 1.31
CA ALA A 64 4.85 4.72 0.07
C ALA A 64 3.55 5.54 0.08
N ARG A 65 2.44 4.94 0.54
CA ARG A 65 1.15 5.63 0.65
C ARG A 65 1.19 6.76 1.67
N PHE A 66 1.76 6.56 2.85
CA PHE A 66 1.77 7.57 3.90
C PHE A 66 2.68 8.74 3.57
N GLN A 67 3.86 8.48 2.98
CA GLN A 67 4.72 9.54 2.44
C GLN A 67 4.01 10.34 1.35
N ALA A 68 3.25 9.68 0.47
CA ALA A 68 2.46 10.39 -0.53
C ALA A 68 1.42 11.32 0.10
N ILE A 69 0.74 10.90 1.17
CA ILE A 69 -0.26 11.72 1.87
C ILE A 69 0.38 12.99 2.48
N LEU A 70 1.59 12.88 3.01
CA LEU A 70 2.35 14.03 3.52
C LEU A 70 2.96 14.90 2.40
N GLY A 71 2.84 14.51 1.13
CA GLY A 71 3.45 15.20 0.00
C GLY A 71 4.95 14.94 -0.17
N HIS A 72 5.51 13.97 0.57
CA HIS A 72 6.91 13.54 0.43
C HIS A 72 7.05 12.61 -0.79
N VAL A 73 6.92 13.18 -1.99
CA VAL A 73 6.82 12.40 -3.24
C VAL A 73 8.04 11.52 -3.50
N ALA A 74 9.26 12.04 -3.27
CA ALA A 74 10.48 11.28 -3.49
C ALA A 74 10.58 10.05 -2.56
N ASP A 75 10.22 10.22 -1.28
CA ASP A 75 10.21 9.14 -0.31
C ASP A 75 9.12 8.11 -0.64
N SER A 76 7.98 8.57 -1.13
CA SER A 76 6.91 7.70 -1.63
C SER A 76 7.39 6.82 -2.78
N GLU A 77 8.06 7.38 -3.79
CA GLU A 77 8.61 6.61 -4.91
C GLU A 77 9.70 5.63 -4.46
N ALA A 78 10.59 6.06 -3.57
CA ALA A 78 11.63 5.20 -3.02
C ALA A 78 11.03 4.02 -2.24
N ALA A 79 9.99 4.25 -1.44
CA ALA A 79 9.28 3.20 -0.71
C ALA A 79 8.51 2.25 -1.65
N ALA A 80 7.92 2.78 -2.73
CA ALA A 80 7.27 1.96 -3.75
C ALA A 80 8.26 1.01 -4.45
N GLY A 81 9.47 1.49 -4.76
CA GLY A 81 10.56 0.65 -5.28
C GLY A 81 10.93 -0.48 -4.31
N ARG A 82 11.17 -0.14 -3.02
CA ARG A 82 11.45 -1.15 -1.98
C ARG A 82 10.33 -2.18 -1.85
N ALA A 83 9.07 -1.77 -2.03
CA ALA A 83 7.93 -2.67 -1.95
C ALA A 83 7.93 -3.70 -3.08
N LEU A 84 8.25 -3.27 -4.31
CA LEU A 84 8.39 -4.14 -5.48
C LEU A 84 9.58 -5.10 -5.32
N ASP A 85 10.76 -4.59 -4.95
CA ASP A 85 11.97 -5.40 -4.73
C ASP A 85 11.78 -6.47 -3.63
N ALA A 86 10.97 -6.15 -2.61
CA ALA A 86 10.60 -7.11 -1.58
C ALA A 86 9.62 -8.16 -2.10
N PHE A 87 8.66 -7.74 -2.93
CA PHE A 87 7.65 -8.64 -3.50
C PHE A 87 8.24 -9.67 -4.47
N GLU A 88 9.29 -9.33 -5.21
CA GLU A 88 10.02 -10.28 -6.08
C GLU A 88 10.55 -11.51 -5.34
N ARG A 89 10.69 -11.43 -4.02
CA ARG A 89 11.20 -12.52 -3.16
C ARG A 89 10.08 -13.30 -2.45
N VAL A 90 8.82 -12.97 -2.70
CA VAL A 90 7.65 -13.62 -2.09
C VAL A 90 7.49 -15.05 -2.59
N GLY A 91 7.02 -15.94 -1.71
CA GLY A 91 6.73 -17.34 -2.02
C GLY A 91 7.70 -18.34 -1.38
N GLY A 92 8.55 -17.86 -0.46
CA GLY A 92 9.42 -18.72 0.33
C GLY A 92 8.68 -19.47 1.45
N PRO A 93 9.35 -20.43 2.13
CA PRO A 93 8.74 -21.21 3.22
C PRO A 93 8.47 -20.40 4.51
N ASN A 94 8.88 -19.12 4.55
CA ASN A 94 8.85 -18.28 5.75
C ASN A 94 7.72 -17.24 5.75
N GLU A 95 6.82 -17.25 4.76
CA GLU A 95 5.68 -16.34 4.70
C GLU A 95 4.69 -16.61 5.83
N GLU A 96 4.17 -15.56 6.46
CA GLU A 96 3.20 -15.69 7.53
C GLU A 96 1.77 -15.83 6.97
N PRO A 97 0.94 -16.76 7.49
CA PRO A 97 -0.42 -16.94 6.96
C PRO A 97 -1.29 -15.67 6.98
N HIS A 98 -1.07 -14.77 7.94
CA HIS A 98 -1.82 -13.53 8.08
C HIS A 98 -1.48 -12.48 7.01
N THR A 99 -0.40 -12.66 6.23
CA THR A 99 -0.05 -11.78 5.11
C THR A 99 -0.54 -12.32 3.77
N ALA A 100 -1.18 -13.50 3.73
CA ALA A 100 -1.61 -14.16 2.49
C ALA A 100 -2.60 -13.33 1.64
N PHE A 101 -3.28 -12.35 2.23
CA PHE A 101 -4.15 -11.43 1.49
C PHE A 101 -3.37 -10.44 0.61
N PHE A 102 -2.09 -10.20 0.94
CA PHE A 102 -1.23 -9.22 0.28
C PHE A 102 -0.50 -9.89 -0.89
N ASP A 103 -1.20 -9.99 -2.00
CA ASP A 103 -0.70 -10.52 -3.27
C ASP A 103 -0.41 -9.41 -4.28
N LEU A 104 -0.04 -9.80 -5.51
CA LEU A 104 0.38 -8.84 -6.53
C LEU A 104 -0.71 -7.80 -6.86
N PRO A 105 -2.00 -8.17 -7.01
CA PRO A 105 -3.09 -7.20 -7.12
C PRO A 105 -3.16 -6.21 -5.95
N GLU A 106 -2.97 -6.69 -4.72
CA GLU A 106 -3.02 -5.82 -3.54
C GLU A 106 -1.84 -4.83 -3.49
N LEU A 107 -0.65 -5.29 -3.86
CA LEU A 107 0.52 -4.43 -4.02
C LEU A 107 0.26 -3.36 -5.09
N HIS A 108 -0.18 -3.76 -6.27
CA HIS A 108 -0.48 -2.84 -7.37
C HIS A 108 -1.54 -1.81 -6.99
N ALA A 109 -2.65 -2.22 -6.37
CA ALA A 109 -3.68 -1.31 -5.90
C ALA A 109 -3.15 -0.29 -4.88
N THR A 110 -2.32 -0.75 -3.93
CA THR A 110 -1.72 0.12 -2.90
C THR A 110 -0.75 1.13 -3.51
N LEU A 111 0.14 0.69 -4.42
CA LEU A 111 1.09 1.58 -5.08
C LEU A 111 0.41 2.53 -6.08
N GLY A 112 -0.64 2.08 -6.77
CA GLY A 112 -1.46 2.93 -7.63
C GLY A 112 -2.06 4.08 -6.83
N MET A 113 -2.67 3.78 -5.68
CA MET A 113 -3.17 4.78 -4.74
C MET A 113 -2.07 5.76 -4.28
N ALA A 114 -0.87 5.27 -3.95
CA ALA A 114 0.24 6.14 -3.55
C ALA A 114 0.64 7.12 -4.68
N HIS A 115 0.77 6.64 -5.93
CA HIS A 115 1.06 7.50 -7.08
C HIS A 115 -0.04 8.54 -7.30
N GLN A 116 -1.30 8.15 -7.15
CA GLN A 116 -2.43 9.05 -7.30
C GLN A 116 -2.45 10.16 -6.25
N ILE A 117 -2.16 9.82 -5.00
CA ILE A 117 -2.08 10.80 -3.91
C ILE A 117 -0.89 11.74 -4.16
N ALA A 118 0.29 11.20 -4.49
CA ALA A 118 1.48 11.98 -4.79
C ALA A 118 1.25 12.98 -5.95
N ALA A 119 0.48 12.59 -6.97
CA ALA A 119 0.15 13.45 -8.12
C ALA A 119 -0.49 14.80 -7.71
N LYS A 120 -1.19 14.86 -6.57
CA LYS A 120 -1.81 16.09 -6.07
C LYS A 120 -0.79 17.16 -5.69
N HIS A 121 0.42 16.74 -5.32
CA HIS A 121 1.53 17.60 -4.86
C HIS A 121 2.51 17.97 -5.98
N LEU A 122 2.24 17.59 -7.22
CA LEU A 122 3.17 17.73 -8.34
C LEU A 122 2.74 18.74 -9.39
N GLU A 123 3.73 19.33 -10.04
CA GLU A 123 3.57 20.13 -11.26
C GLU A 123 3.08 19.28 -12.44
N VAL A 124 2.49 19.92 -13.44
CA VAL A 124 1.73 19.26 -14.54
C VAL A 124 2.47 18.07 -15.16
N ALA A 125 3.74 18.22 -15.57
CA ALA A 125 4.48 17.14 -16.24
C ALA A 125 4.70 15.92 -15.32
N ALA A 126 5.09 16.14 -14.07
CA ALA A 126 5.30 15.06 -13.10
C ALA A 126 3.97 14.45 -12.66
N ARG A 127 2.92 15.27 -12.50
CA ARG A 127 1.55 14.84 -12.23
C ARG A 127 1.04 13.87 -13.30
N THR A 128 1.18 14.20 -14.59
CA THR A 128 0.76 13.31 -15.68
C THR A 128 1.46 11.95 -15.62
N ARG A 129 2.77 11.92 -15.33
CA ARG A 129 3.51 10.66 -15.15
C ARG A 129 2.94 9.83 -14.00
N HIS A 130 2.67 10.45 -12.84
CA HIS A 130 2.13 9.75 -11.68
C HIS A 130 0.70 9.25 -11.90
N VAL A 131 -0.15 10.06 -12.55
CA VAL A 131 -1.51 9.65 -12.91
C VAL A 131 -1.47 8.43 -13.84
N ARG A 132 -0.67 8.47 -14.91
CA ARG A 132 -0.52 7.31 -15.80
C ARG A 132 -0.03 6.07 -15.07
N ARG A 133 0.99 6.22 -14.21
CA ARG A 133 1.51 5.09 -13.42
C ARG A 133 0.46 4.52 -12.47
N SER A 134 -0.36 5.39 -11.86
CA SER A 134 -1.50 4.97 -11.05
C SER A 134 -2.49 4.15 -11.88
N THR A 135 -2.90 4.65 -13.06
CA THR A 135 -3.82 3.95 -13.96
C THR A 135 -3.29 2.57 -14.34
N ASP A 136 -2.03 2.48 -14.80
CA ASP A 136 -1.40 1.22 -15.20
C ASP A 136 -1.45 0.19 -14.05
N LEU A 137 -1.14 0.61 -12.82
CA LEU A 137 -1.14 -0.26 -11.64
C LEU A 137 -2.55 -0.69 -11.23
N VAL A 138 -3.52 0.24 -11.22
CA VAL A 138 -4.90 -0.09 -10.83
C VAL A 138 -5.56 -1.02 -11.85
N VAL A 139 -5.33 -0.80 -13.15
CA VAL A 139 -5.81 -1.71 -14.20
C VAL A 139 -5.19 -3.09 -14.07
N ALA A 140 -3.88 -3.18 -13.80
CA ALA A 140 -3.24 -4.46 -13.53
C ALA A 140 -3.85 -5.16 -12.30
N ALA A 141 -4.10 -4.42 -11.22
CA ALA A 141 -4.75 -4.95 -10.02
C ALA A 141 -6.15 -5.50 -10.33
N LEU A 142 -6.96 -4.76 -11.10
CA LEU A 142 -8.30 -5.19 -11.53
C LEU A 142 -8.29 -6.49 -12.33
N ASN A 143 -7.42 -6.56 -13.34
CA ASN A 143 -7.33 -7.70 -14.25
C ASN A 143 -6.91 -8.99 -13.53
N ASP A 144 -5.99 -8.87 -12.56
CA ASP A 144 -5.44 -10.01 -11.83
C ASP A 144 -6.23 -10.34 -10.55
N ARG A 145 -7.29 -9.57 -10.21
CA ARG A 145 -8.04 -9.77 -8.97
C ARG A 145 -8.92 -11.03 -9.05
N PRO A 146 -8.77 -11.98 -8.11
CA PRO A 146 -9.65 -13.16 -8.04
C PRO A 146 -11.12 -12.78 -7.87
N GLU A 147 -12.01 -13.54 -8.54
CA GLU A 147 -13.44 -13.27 -8.58
C GLU A 147 -14.11 -13.21 -7.18
N HIS A 148 -13.63 -14.02 -6.23
CA HIS A 148 -14.18 -14.06 -4.88
C HIS A 148 -13.84 -12.82 -4.03
N ARG A 149 -12.89 -11.95 -4.43
CA ARG A 149 -12.51 -10.73 -3.71
C ARG A 149 -13.34 -9.52 -4.17
N GLN A 150 -14.66 -9.64 -4.09
CA GLN A 150 -15.61 -8.63 -4.59
C GLN A 150 -15.40 -7.23 -3.97
N CYS A 151 -15.15 -7.14 -2.65
CA CYS A 151 -14.88 -5.85 -2.01
C CYS A 151 -13.60 -5.18 -2.52
N SER A 152 -12.51 -5.95 -2.68
CA SER A 152 -11.26 -5.41 -3.24
C SER A 152 -11.45 -4.95 -4.68
N ARG A 153 -12.17 -5.72 -5.51
CA ARG A 153 -12.52 -5.32 -6.88
C ARG A 153 -13.29 -4.00 -6.93
N ALA A 154 -14.27 -3.82 -6.06
CA ALA A 154 -15.03 -2.56 -5.98
C ALA A 154 -14.12 -1.38 -5.61
N PHE A 155 -13.17 -1.56 -4.69
CA PHE A 155 -12.18 -0.53 -4.37
C PHE A 155 -11.24 -0.23 -5.52
N ASP A 156 -10.86 -1.24 -6.29
CA ASP A 156 -10.01 -1.07 -7.47
C ASP A 156 -10.75 -0.28 -8.58
N HIS A 157 -12.04 -0.58 -8.85
CA HIS A 157 -12.88 0.19 -9.78
C HIS A 157 -13.00 1.65 -9.33
N LEU A 158 -13.22 1.90 -8.03
CA LEU A 158 -13.19 3.25 -7.48
C LEU A 158 -11.82 3.93 -7.66
N GLY A 159 -10.72 3.19 -7.52
CA GLY A 159 -9.38 3.65 -7.81
C GLY A 159 -9.22 4.06 -9.29
N SER A 160 -9.72 3.23 -10.21
CA SER A 160 -9.66 3.45 -11.65
C SER A 160 -10.43 4.71 -12.04
N ALA A 161 -11.68 4.84 -11.57
CA ALA A 161 -12.51 6.02 -11.79
C ALA A 161 -11.81 7.30 -11.32
N ARG A 162 -11.18 7.28 -10.14
CA ARG A 162 -10.46 8.45 -9.64
C ARG A 162 -9.17 8.74 -10.42
N ALA A 163 -8.51 7.73 -10.99
CA ALA A 163 -7.35 7.91 -11.85
C ALA A 163 -7.75 8.56 -13.19
N HIS A 164 -8.83 8.09 -13.81
CA HIS A 164 -9.41 8.70 -15.02
C HIS A 164 -9.81 10.16 -14.81
N LEU A 165 -10.48 10.47 -13.68
CA LEU A 165 -10.80 11.86 -13.32
C LEU A 165 -9.53 12.73 -13.17
N ALA A 166 -8.47 12.19 -12.57
CA ALA A 166 -7.21 12.91 -12.43
C ALA A 166 -6.47 13.10 -13.77
N ALA A 167 -6.74 12.25 -14.76
CA ALA A 167 -6.25 12.37 -16.13
C ALA A 167 -7.09 13.32 -17.01
N GLY A 168 -8.27 13.73 -16.54
CA GLY A 168 -9.25 14.50 -17.33
C GLY A 168 -10.11 13.64 -18.27
N GLU A 169 -10.09 12.32 -18.10
CA GLU A 169 -10.81 11.34 -18.93
C GLU A 169 -12.18 11.03 -18.31
N VAL A 170 -13.15 11.93 -18.50
CA VAL A 170 -14.46 11.84 -17.83
C VAL A 170 -15.28 10.61 -18.26
N ASP A 171 -15.19 10.21 -19.53
CA ASP A 171 -15.93 9.06 -20.06
C ASP A 171 -15.44 7.74 -19.44
N GLY A 172 -14.11 7.55 -19.34
CA GLY A 172 -13.52 6.38 -18.68
C GLY A 172 -13.89 6.31 -17.19
N ALA A 173 -14.02 7.45 -16.50
CA ALA A 173 -14.48 7.47 -15.13
C ALA A 173 -15.95 7.05 -14.96
N ALA A 174 -16.80 7.33 -15.97
CA ALA A 174 -18.22 6.95 -15.94
C ALA A 174 -18.44 5.45 -16.20
N GLU A 175 -17.67 4.86 -17.11
CA GLU A 175 -17.73 3.42 -17.43
C GLU A 175 -17.47 2.54 -16.19
N GLU A 176 -16.50 2.94 -15.35
CA GLU A 176 -16.15 2.24 -14.11
C GLU A 176 -17.30 2.16 -13.08
N THR A 177 -18.35 2.99 -13.21
CA THR A 177 -19.51 2.97 -12.30
C THR A 177 -20.55 1.91 -12.64
N THR A 178 -20.37 1.19 -13.75
CA THR A 178 -21.33 0.21 -14.27
C THR A 178 -21.05 -1.25 -13.85
N HIS A 179 -19.95 -1.47 -13.12
CA HIS A 179 -19.49 -2.77 -12.60
C HIS A 179 -19.93 -3.04 -11.17
#